data_AF-A0AAV0Q7Z7-F1
#
_entry.id   AF-A0AAV0Q7Z7-F1
#
_cell.length_a   1.000
_cell.length_b   1.000
_cell.length_c   1.000
_cell.angle_alpha   90.00
_cell.angle_beta   90.00
_cell.angle_gamma   90.00
#
_symmetry.space_group_name_H-M   'P 1'
#
loop_
_entity.id
_entity.type
_entity.pdbx_description
1 polymer ?
#
loop_
_entity_poly.entity_id
_entity_poly.type
_entity_poly.pdbx_seq_one_letter_code
_entity_poly.pdbx_strand_id
1 'polypeptide(L)' 'MLRAFARNLGEGTITRAELAGLVHGLHIAWEMGIRKFIVQTDSKTAIQLITTARFRHPHSALILEARQMLAQD' A
#
# COMPACT_ATOMS: atom_id res chain seq x y z
N MET A 1 -15.24 6.88 -12.76
CA MET A 1 -15.28 7.79 -11.59
C MET A 1 -13.91 7.77 -10.94
N LEU A 2 -13.31 8.94 -10.71
CA LEU A 2 -12.02 9.05 -10.00
C LEU A 2 -12.29 9.12 -8.49
N ARG A 3 -11.51 8.38 -7.69
CA ARG A 3 -11.53 8.49 -6.22
C ARG A 3 -10.16 8.93 -5.73
N ALA A 4 -10.16 9.69 -4.65
CA ALA A 4 -8.96 10.16 -3.97
C ALA A 4 -9.20 10.11 -2.46
N PHE A 5 -8.11 10.08 -1.70
CA PHE A 5 -8.14 10.18 -0.24
C PHE A 5 -7.02 11.09 0.23
N ALA A 6 -7.19 11.65 1.43
CA ALA A 6 -6.17 12.36 2.16
C ALA A 6 -6.32 12.01 3.64
N ARG A 7 -5.20 11.73 4.32
CA ARG A 7 -5.19 11.34 5.73
C ARG A 7 -3.99 11.95 6.44
N ASN A 8 -4.23 12.53 7.62
CA ASN A 8 -3.14 12.89 8.53
C ASN A 8 -2.64 11.62 9.23
N LEU A 9 -1.37 11.27 9.01
CA LEU A 9 -0.73 10.09 9.60
C LEU A 9 0.02 10.39 10.91
N GLY A 10 -0.02 11.63 11.38
CA GLY A 10 0.81 12.12 12.47
C GLY A 10 2.29 12.15 12.08
N GLU A 11 3.16 11.92 13.06
CA GLU A 11 4.60 11.81 12.82
C GLU A 11 4.95 10.48 12.15
N GLY A 12 5.95 10.49 11.26
CA GLY A 12 6.38 9.27 10.59
C GLY A 12 7.43 9.51 9.51
N THR A 13 7.81 8.41 8.84
CA THR A 13 8.73 8.47 7.70
C THR A 13 7.97 8.54 6.40
N ILE A 14 8.62 9.08 5.35
CA ILE A 14 8.09 9.06 3.98
C ILE A 14 7.68 7.63 3.59
N THR A 15 8.51 6.63 3.89
CA THR A 15 8.21 5.22 3.64
C THR A 15 6.90 4.75 4.30
N ARG A 16 6.61 5.20 5.53
CA ARG A 16 5.34 4.88 6.19
C ARG A 16 4.16 5.51 5.46
N ALA A 17 4.30 6.76 5.02
CA ALA A 17 3.27 7.46 4.26
C ALA A 17 2.98 6.79 2.92
N GLU A 18 4.02 6.41 2.18
CA GLU A 18 3.91 5.68 0.90
C GLU A 18 3.19 4.33 1.07
N LEU A 19 3.60 3.53 2.06
CA LEU A 19 2.98 2.24 2.32
C LEU A 19 1.51 2.37 2.78
N ALA A 20 1.23 3.35 3.64
CA ALA A 20 -0.13 3.61 4.10
C ALA A 20 -1.02 4.09 2.95
N GLY A 21 -0.49 4.95 2.07
CA GLY A 21 -1.21 5.44 0.92
C GLY A 21 -1.52 4.34 -0.10
N LEU A 22 -0.56 3.44 -0.32
CA LEU A 22 -0.78 2.25 -1.13
C LEU A 22 -1.92 1.38 -0.56
N VAL A 23 -1.83 0.99 0.72
CA VAL A 23 -2.83 0.13 1.36
C VAL A 23 -4.22 0.75 1.25
N HIS A 24 -4.33 2.06 1.49
CA HIS A 24 -5.61 2.74 1.38
C HIS A 24 -6.13 2.81 -0.06
N GLY A 25 -5.26 3.06 -1.03
CA GLY A 25 -5.60 3.00 -2.46
C GLY A 25 -6.08 1.60 -2.89
N LEU A 26 -5.46 0.55 -2.36
CA LEU A 26 -5.91 -0.82 -2.54
C LEU A 26 -7.33 -0.99 -1.98
N HIS A 27 -7.57 -0.62 -0.72
CA HIS A 27 -8.92 -0.75 -0.11
C HIS A 27 -9.99 -0.07 -0.94
N ILE A 28 -9.72 1.14 -1.44
CA ILE A 28 -10.65 1.84 -2.32
C ILE A 28 -10.96 1.03 -3.59
N ALA A 29 -9.94 0.49 -4.27
CA ALA A 29 -10.14 -0.33 -5.46
C ALA A 29 -10.97 -1.59 -5.15
N TRP A 30 -10.65 -2.25 -4.03
CA TRP A 30 -11.35 -3.45 -3.56
C TRP A 30 -12.82 -3.18 -3.24
N GLU A 31 -13.11 -2.11 -2.50
CA GLU A 31 -14.47 -1.65 -2.17
C GLU A 31 -15.28 -1.26 -3.41
N MET A 32 -14.62 -0.73 -4.44
CA MET A 32 -15.24 -0.41 -5.72
C MET A 32 -15.55 -1.65 -6.59
N GLY A 33 -15.18 -2.86 -6.15
CA GLY A 33 -15.32 -4.08 -6.95
C GLY A 33 -14.29 -4.20 -8.07
N ILE A 34 -13.25 -3.37 -8.08
CA ILE A 34 -12.15 -3.47 -9.06
C ILE A 34 -11.23 -4.60 -8.60
N ARG A 35 -11.00 -5.59 -9.47
CA ARG A 35 -10.13 -6.75 -9.19
C ARG A 35 -8.90 -6.81 -10.09
N LYS A 36 -9.01 -6.26 -11.30
CA LYS A 36 -7.91 -6.24 -12.27
C LYS A 36 -7.38 -4.81 -12.44
N PHE A 37 -6.28 -4.50 -11.76
CA PHE A 37 -5.64 -3.19 -11.83
C PHE A 37 -4.12 -3.30 -11.65
N ILE A 38 -3.43 -2.23 -12.01
CA ILE A 38 -1.98 -2.07 -11.79
C ILE A 38 -1.82 -0.94 -10.78
N VAL A 39 -1.03 -1.19 -9.74
CA VAL A 39 -0.58 -0.16 -8.81
C VAL A 39 0.67 0.50 -9.38
N GLN A 40 0.70 1.82 -9.39
CA GLN A 40 1.89 2.62 -9.70
C GLN A 40 2.28 3.47 -8.49
N THR A 41 3.58 3.50 -8.18
CA THR A 41 4.20 4.36 -7.17
C THR A 41 5.59 4.76 -7.68
N ASP A 42 6.02 5.97 -7.36
CA ASP A 42 7.38 6.46 -7.61
C ASP A 42 8.37 6.05 -6.49
N SER A 43 7.86 5.46 -5.41
CA SER A 43 8.67 4.99 -4.29
C SER A 43 9.27 3.61 -4.56
N LYS A 44 10.51 3.61 -5.09
CA LYS A 44 11.31 2.38 -5.24
C LYS A 44 11.42 1.61 -3.93
N THR A 45 11.53 2.30 -2.79
CA THR A 45 11.59 1.68 -1.47
C THR A 45 10.30 0.94 -1.14
N ALA A 46 9.13 1.53 -1.40
CA ALA A 46 7.85 0.84 -1.17
C ALA A 46 7.76 -0.45 -2.01
N ILE A 47 8.10 -0.39 -3.30
CA ILE A 47 8.13 -1.56 -4.18
C ILE A 47 9.04 -2.65 -3.62
N GLN A 48 10.27 -2.30 -3.23
CA GLN A 48 11.22 -3.26 -2.67
C GLN A 48 10.69 -3.90 -1.39
N LEU A 49 10.06 -3.12 -0.51
CA LEU A 49 9.49 -3.63 0.72
C LEU A 49 8.35 -4.62 0.46
N ILE A 50 7.44 -4.31 -0.45
CA ILE A 50 6.29 -5.17 -0.77
C ILE A 50 6.70 -6.42 -1.55
N THR A 51 7.76 -6.36 -2.35
CA THR A 51 8.18 -7.51 -3.17
C THR A 51 9.18 -8.41 -2.47
N THR A 52 10.09 -7.87 -1.66
CA THR A 52 11.27 -8.62 -1.18
C THR A 52 11.49 -8.59 0.34
N ALA A 53 10.87 -7.67 1.09
CA ALA A 53 11.14 -7.58 2.53
C ALA A 53 10.79 -8.86 3.29
N ARG A 54 11.66 -9.22 4.24
CA ARG A 54 11.43 -10.31 5.20
C ARG A 54 10.64 -9.80 6.41
N PHE A 55 10.12 -10.73 7.22
CA PHE A 55 9.19 -10.51 8.33
C PHE A 55 9.63 -9.56 9.47
N ARG A 56 10.82 -8.94 9.42
CA ARG A 56 11.37 -8.06 10.47
C ARG A 56 11.66 -6.66 9.94
N HIS A 57 10.62 -5.89 9.64
CA HIS A 57 10.72 -4.49 9.28
C HIS A 57 9.81 -3.66 10.19
N PRO A 58 10.18 -2.41 10.59
CA PRO A 58 9.32 -1.57 11.44
C PRO A 58 7.90 -1.36 10.90
N HIS A 59 7.74 -1.42 9.56
CA HIS A 59 6.47 -1.28 8.86
C HIS A 59 5.87 -2.62 8.39
N SER A 60 6.21 -3.74 9.06
CA SER A 60 5.80 -5.09 8.64
C SER A 60 4.29 -5.27 8.49
N ALA A 61 3.49 -4.61 9.34
CA ALA A 61 2.04 -4.65 9.27
C ALA A 61 1.50 -4.13 7.92
N LEU A 62 1.91 -2.93 7.51
CA LEU A 62 1.49 -2.33 6.23
C LEU A 62 2.02 -3.13 5.03
N ILE A 63 3.25 -3.65 5.12
CA ILE A 63 3.84 -4.47 4.07
C ILE A 63 3.04 -5.76 3.87
N LEU A 64 2.68 -6.44 4.97
CA LEU A 64 1.93 -7.68 4.93
C LEU A 64 0.51 -7.45 4.40
N GLU A 65 -0.16 -6.40 4.86
CA GLU A 65 -1.50 -6.04 4.39
C GLU A 65 -1.49 -5.75 2.88
N ALA A 66 -0.56 -4.92 2.39
CA ALA A 66 -0.43 -4.65 0.97
C ALA A 66 -0.20 -5.93 0.15
N ARG A 67 0.66 -6.85 0.63
CA ARG A 67 0.90 -8.14 -0.03
C ARG A 67 -0.34 -9.01 -0.08
N GLN A 68 -1.08 -9.11 1.02
CA GLN A 68 -2.31 -9.90 1.08
C GLN A 68 -3.34 -9.37 0.08
N MET A 69 -3.54 -8.05 0.03
CA MET A 69 -4.49 -7.43 -0.88
C MET A 69 -4.07 -7.50 -2.34
N LEU A 70 -2.77 -7.49 -2.64
CA LEU A 70 -2.26 -7.69 -4.00
C LEU A 70 -2.33 -9.15 -4.46
N ALA A 71 -2.37 -10.09 -3.52
CA ALA A 71 -2.45 -11.52 -3.79
C ALA A 71 -3.88 -12.07 -3.76
N GLN A 72 -4.88 -11.25 -3.41
CA GLN A 72 -6.28 -11.63 -3.53
C GLN A 72 -6.70 -11.59 -5.01
N ASP A 73 -7.34 -12.67 -5.48
CA ASP A 73 -8.01 -12.76 -6.78
C ASP A 73 -9.43 -12.18 -6.73
#